data_AF-A0A9E3ULT1-F1
#
_entry.id   AF-A0A9E3ULT1-F1
#
_cell.length_a   1.000
_cell.length_b   1.000
_cell.length_c   1.000
_cell.angle_alpha   90.00
_cell.angle_beta   90.00
_cell.angle_gamma   90.00
#
_symmetry.space_group_name_H-M   'P 1'
#
loop_
_entity.id
_entity.type
_entity.pdbx_description
1 polymer ?
#
loop_
_entity_poly.entity_id
_entity_poly.type
_entity_poly.pdbx_seq_one_letter_code
_entity_poly.pdbx_strand_id
1 'polypeptide(L)' 'MEKRASLDGGAIAIGLAVGIAIGLMFDSIGAGIAIGLVFAIALSMSRRRRR' A
#
# COMPACT_ATOMS: atom_id res chain seq x y z
N MET A 1 -7.12 2.19 25.02
CA MET A 1 -7.55 1.31 23.92
C MET A 1 -6.75 1.66 22.68
N GLU A 2 -5.67 0.94 22.40
CA GLU A 2 -4.94 1.08 21.13
C GLU A 2 -5.88 0.72 19.99
N LYS A 3 -6.26 1.73 19.21
CA LYS A 3 -7.09 1.57 18.03
C LYS A 3 -6.23 0.89 16.98
N ARG A 4 -6.07 -0.45 17.06
CA ARG A 4 -5.35 -1.23 16.04
C ARG A 4 -5.90 -0.80 14.69
N ALA A 5 -5.07 -0.11 13.92
CA ALA A 5 -5.37 0.17 12.54
C ALA A 5 -5.46 -1.20 11.89
N SER A 6 -6.68 -1.72 11.75
CA SER A 6 -6.93 -2.90 10.94
C SER A 6 -6.62 -2.46 9.52
N LEU A 7 -5.35 -2.57 9.18
CA LEU A 7 -4.86 -2.41 7.83
C LEU A 7 -5.46 -3.58 7.07
N ASP A 8 -6.40 -3.28 6.18
CA ASP A 8 -6.99 -4.30 5.31
C ASP A 8 -5.84 -4.95 4.53
N GLY A 9 -5.52 -6.20 4.87
CA GLY A 9 -4.38 -6.92 4.28
C GLY A 9 -4.45 -6.97 2.75
N GLY A 10 -5.66 -6.94 2.18
CA GLY A 10 -5.88 -6.83 0.73
C GLY A 10 -5.45 -5.48 0.14
N ALA A 11 -5.62 -4.37 0.85
CA ALA A 11 -5.15 -3.06 0.36
C ALA A 11 -3.62 -2.98 0.38
N ILE A 12 -2.99 -3.60 1.39
CA ILE A 12 -1.52 -3.73 1.44
C ILE A 12 -1.03 -4.60 0.29
N ALA A 13 -1.62 -5.79 0.08
CA ALA A 13 -1.20 -6.71 -0.98
C ALA A 13 -1.29 -6.06 -2.37
N ILE A 14 -2.37 -5.33 -2.65
CA ILE A 14 -2.56 -4.63 -3.94
C ILE A 14 -1.55 -3.49 -4.09
N GLY A 15 -1.39 -2.64 -3.08
CA GLY A 15 -0.45 -1.52 -3.15
C GLY A 15 0.99 -1.98 -3.31
N LEU A 16 1.39 -3.03 -2.58
CA LEU A 16 2.75 -3.59 -2.66
C LEU A 16 3.02 -4.26 -4.01
N ALA A 17 2.06 -5.03 -4.54
CA ALA A 17 2.20 -5.67 -5.84
C ALA A 17 2.35 -4.65 -6.98
N VAL A 18 1.53 -3.59 -6.97
CA VAL A 18 1.63 -2.50 -7.95
C VAL A 18 2.94 -1.73 -7.80
N GLY A 19 3.33 -1.41 -6.56
CA GLY A 19 4.58 -0.72 -6.29
C GLY A 19 5.81 -1.50 -6.74
N ILE A 20 5.87 -2.80 -6.46
CA ILE A 20 6.97 -3.66 -6.92
C ILE A 20 7.00 -3.73 -8.45
N ALA A 21 5.85 -3.89 -9.12
CA ALA A 21 5.79 -3.91 -10.57
C ALA A 21 6.32 -2.61 -11.20
N ILE A 22 5.95 -1.46 -10.64
CA ILE A 22 6.49 -0.15 -11.06
C ILE A 22 7.99 -0.07 -10.76
N GLY A 23 8.42 -0.47 -9.56
CA GLY A 23 9.84 -0.46 -9.19
C GLY A 23 10.71 -1.29 -10.11
N LEU A 24 10.22 -2.46 -10.54
CA LEU A 24 10.89 -3.32 -11.51
C LEU A 24 10.98 -2.68 -12.90
N MET A 25 9.94 -1.96 -13.36
CA MET A 25 10.01 -1.24 -14.64
C MET A 25 11.08 -0.14 -14.66
N PHE A 26 11.35 0.49 -13.53
CA PHE A 26 12.32 1.58 -13.40
C PHE A 26 13.68 1.13 -12.83
N ASP A 27 13.91 -0.19 -12.74
CA ASP A 27 15.09 -0.80 -12.11
C ASP A 27 15.42 -0.22 -10.72
N SER A 28 14.37 0.22 -10.03
CA SER A 28 14.39 0.96 -8.78
C SER A 28 13.37 0.36 -7.82
N ILE A 29 13.63 -0.89 -7.43
CA ILE A 29 12.76 -1.66 -6.51
C ILE A 29 12.48 -0.89 -5.21
N GLY A 30 13.49 -0.21 -4.66
CA GLY A 30 13.32 0.60 -3.44
C GLY A 30 12.28 1.71 -3.60
N ALA A 31 12.31 2.42 -4.72
CA ALA A 31 11.32 3.45 -5.03
C ALA A 31 9.93 2.84 -5.28
N GLY A 32 9.87 1.71 -5.98
CA GLY A 32 8.62 0.97 -6.20
C GLY A 32 7.94 0.51 -4.91
N ILE A 33 8.70 -0.07 -3.98
CA ILE A 33 8.18 -0.49 -2.67
C ILE A 33 7.66 0.72 -1.88
N ALA A 34 8.40 1.84 -1.87
CA ALA A 34 7.98 3.06 -1.19
C ALA A 34 6.65 3.61 -1.74
N ILE A 35 6.53 3.71 -3.07
CA ILE A 35 5.31 4.17 -3.74
C ILE A 35 4.16 3.19 -3.47
N GLY A 36 4.42 1.88 -3.56
CA GLY A 36 3.44 0.84 -3.29
C GLY A 36 2.89 0.87 -1.87
N LEU A 37 3.76 1.09 -0.88
CA LEU A 37 3.35 1.24 0.52
C LEU A 37 2.50 2.49 0.74
N VAL A 38 2.87 3.62 0.13
CA VAL A 38 2.09 4.87 0.21
C VAL A 38 0.69 4.64 -0.36
N PHE A 39 0.57 3.98 -1.52
CA PHE A 39 -0.72 3.64 -2.11
C PHE A 39 -1.53 2.66 -1.27
N ALA A 40 -0.90 1.64 -0.71
CA ALA A 40 -1.54 0.70 0.21
C ALA A 40 -2.17 1.41 1.42
N ILE A 41 -1.41 2.32 2.05
CA ILE A 41 -1.86 3.10 3.20
C ILE A 41 -2.98 4.06 2.79
N ALA A 42 -2.84 4.76 1.66
CA ALA A 42 -3.87 5.68 1.16
C ALA A 42 -5.19 4.95 0.85
N LEU A 43 -5.12 3.78 0.22
CA LEU A 43 -6.30 2.94 -0.07
C LEU A 43 -6.93 2.40 1.21
N SER A 44 -6.12 1.97 2.18
CA SER A 44 -6.61 1.52 3.49
C SER A 44 -7.32 2.66 4.24
N MET A 45 -6.76 3.87 4.23
CA MET A 45 -7.39 5.06 4.83
C MET A 45 -8.69 5.45 4.12
N SER A 46 -8.70 5.42 2.78
CA SER A 46 -9.88 5.74 1.98
C SER A 46 -11.03 4.76 2.22
N ARG A 47 -10.74 3.45 2.28
CA ARG A 47 -11.75 2.42 2.61
C ARG A 47 -12.27 2.53 4.04
N ARG A 48 -11.39 2.84 5.01
CA ARG A 48 -11.79 3.03 6.41
C ARG A 48 -12.74 4.22 6.61
N ARG A 49 -12.76 5.18 5.69
CA ARG A 49 -13.69 6.32 5.73
C ARG A 49 -15.06 6.02 5.12
N ARG A 50 -15.20 4.92 4.36
CA ARG A 50 -16.48 4.47 3.77
C ARG A 50 -17.22 3.41 4.60
N ARG A 51 -16.58 2.80 5.59
CA ARG A 51 -17.21 1.92 6.59
C ARG A 51 -17.46 2.69 7.87
#